data_AF-A0A9W9UPR3-F1
#
_entry.id   AF-A0A9W9UPR3-F1
#
_cell.length_a   1.000
_cell.length_b   1.000
_cell.length_c   1.000
_cell.angle_alpha   90.00
_cell.angle_beta   90.00
_cell.angle_gamma   90.00
#
_symmetry.space_group_name_H-M   'P 1'
#
loop_
_entity.id
_entity.type
_entity.pdbx_description
1 polymer ?
#
loop_
_entity_poly.entity_id
_entity_poly.type
_entity_poly.pdbx_seq_one_letter_code
_entity_poly.pdbx_strand_id
1 'polypeptide(L)'
;MEGPFGRCLSSPLFTFQVGPDKKEITVHSSALADLSQSLNTLINGESLRQKADVLTVPEPEPAPEVDLSVEEAPQPGSIELPYKERVVWTRYLHDIFQENLRIPASHKSSNSTQKFAPPKSTGPWEDFSPVFVEQVQLYVLADKYGIEDLRHLVLSKLHQTLRSFKPHDDAGVAGIFEFVRFVYSNTPPDYGNVCDPLRSLVVRYVASVLGQIGEHKAFKELLEEGGAFVADFWRIVWSENDTPR
;
A
#
# COMPACT_ATOMS: atom_id res chain seq x y z
N MET A 1 -27.89 31.36 0.47
CA MET A 1 -26.91 30.61 -0.36
C MET A 1 -25.46 30.80 0.08
N GLU A 2 -25.16 31.39 1.25
CA GLU A 2 -23.78 31.72 1.66
C GLU A 2 -23.05 30.65 2.51
N GLY A 3 -23.51 29.40 2.44
CA GLY A 3 -22.87 28.29 3.16
C GLY A 3 -21.67 27.69 2.39
N PRO A 4 -20.84 26.86 3.03
CA PRO A 4 -19.76 26.12 2.36
C PRO A 4 -20.26 25.32 1.15
N PHE A 5 -21.46 24.74 1.27
CA PHE A 5 -22.14 24.05 0.17
C PHE A 5 -22.54 24.99 -0.99
N GLY A 6 -22.98 26.21 -0.68
CA GLY A 6 -23.34 27.20 -1.70
C GLY A 6 -22.14 27.71 -2.50
N ARG A 7 -20.99 27.84 -1.84
CA ARG A 7 -19.70 28.13 -2.48
C ARG A 7 -19.27 27.01 -3.43
N CYS A 8 -19.52 25.74 -3.08
CA CYS A 8 -19.27 24.60 -3.96
C CYS A 8 -20.06 24.68 -5.27
N LEU A 9 -21.37 24.87 -5.18
CA LEU A 9 -22.24 24.90 -6.37
C LEU A 9 -22.01 26.13 -7.26
N SER A 10 -21.39 27.17 -6.71
CA SER A 10 -21.09 28.41 -7.45
C SER A 10 -19.67 28.42 -8.01
N SER A 11 -18.85 27.40 -7.74
CA SER A 11 -17.48 27.35 -8.25
C SER A 11 -17.44 26.89 -9.71
N PRO A 12 -16.38 27.26 -10.46
CA PRO A 12 -16.18 26.80 -11.83
C PRO A 12 -16.29 25.29 -11.95
N LEU A 13 -16.81 24.83 -13.09
CA LEU A 13 -16.80 23.42 -13.41
C LEU A 13 -15.43 23.02 -13.96
N PHE A 14 -14.99 21.82 -13.60
CA PHE A 14 -13.78 21.19 -14.08
C PHE A 14 -14.12 19.79 -14.58
N THR A 15 -13.56 19.40 -15.73
CA THR A 15 -13.85 18.12 -16.37
C THR A 15 -12.62 17.23 -16.36
N PHE A 16 -12.76 16.05 -15.76
CA PHE A 16 -11.75 14.99 -15.76
C PHE A 16 -12.03 14.01 -16.90
N GLN A 17 -10.98 13.52 -17.54
CA GLN A 17 -11.06 12.37 -18.45
C GLN A 17 -10.52 11.14 -17.70
N VAL A 18 -11.38 10.15 -17.47
CA VAL A 18 -11.06 8.97 -16.65
C VAL A 18 -11.13 7.71 -17.50
N GLY A 19 -10.11 6.86 -17.36
CA GLY A 19 -10.04 5.55 -18.01
C GLY A 19 -9.56 5.61 -19.48
N PRO A 20 -9.39 4.43 -20.11
CA PRO A 20 -8.89 4.30 -21.48
C PRO A 20 -9.82 4.95 -22.50
N ASP A 21 -11.13 4.93 -22.24
CA ASP A 21 -12.16 5.52 -23.10
C ASP A 21 -12.29 7.05 -22.93
N LYS A 22 -11.44 7.66 -22.08
CA LYS A 22 -11.45 9.10 -21.78
C LYS A 22 -12.83 9.63 -21.39
N LYS A 23 -13.55 8.86 -20.55
CA LYS A 23 -14.90 9.25 -20.11
C LYS A 23 -14.83 10.57 -19.36
N GLU A 24 -15.63 11.54 -19.79
CA GLU A 24 -15.67 12.87 -19.19
C GLU A 24 -16.54 12.89 -17.94
N ILE A 25 -15.97 13.39 -16.83
CA ILE A 25 -16.65 13.58 -15.55
C ILE A 25 -16.49 15.04 -15.16
N THR A 26 -17.60 15.78 -15.15
CA THR A 26 -17.62 17.21 -14.82
C THR A 26 -18.09 17.41 -13.39
N VAL A 27 -17.32 18.17 -12.62
CA VAL A 27 -17.57 18.46 -11.20
C VAL A 27 -17.25 19.91 -10.86
N HIS A 28 -17.77 20.41 -9.75
CA HIS A 28 -17.41 21.73 -9.24
C HIS A 28 -15.97 21.71 -8.67
N SER A 29 -15.13 22.63 -9.16
CA SER A 29 -13.69 22.70 -8.86
C SER A 29 -13.39 22.74 -7.36
N SER A 30 -14.12 23.56 -6.61
CA SER A 30 -13.94 23.71 -5.15
C SER A 30 -14.25 22.43 -4.38
N ALA A 31 -15.20 21.61 -4.85
CA ALA A 31 -15.56 20.36 -4.18
C ALA A 31 -14.42 19.34 -4.16
N LEU A 32 -13.49 19.41 -5.12
CA LEU A 32 -12.29 18.57 -5.15
C LEU A 32 -11.03 19.29 -4.67
N ALA A 33 -10.92 20.60 -4.92
CA ALA A 33 -9.79 21.38 -4.44
C ALA A 33 -9.70 21.38 -2.91
N ASP A 34 -10.85 21.38 -2.22
CA ASP A 34 -10.88 21.35 -0.75
C ASP A 34 -10.46 20.00 -0.15
N LEU A 35 -10.36 18.93 -0.96
CA LEU A 35 -9.98 17.59 -0.46
C LEU A 35 -8.48 17.45 -0.19
N SER A 36 -7.64 18.17 -0.94
CA SER A 36 -6.20 18.16 -0.73
C SER A 36 -5.49 19.32 -1.42
N GLN A 37 -4.33 19.70 -0.89
CA GLN A 37 -3.50 20.74 -1.51
C GLN A 37 -3.03 20.35 -2.92
N SER A 38 -2.77 19.07 -3.16
CA SER A 38 -2.38 18.56 -4.48
C SER A 38 -3.49 18.74 -5.51
N LEU A 39 -4.74 18.41 -5.15
CA LEU A 39 -5.90 18.63 -6.03
C LEU A 39 -6.19 20.12 -6.23
N ASN A 40 -6.08 20.93 -5.18
CA ASN A 40 -6.20 22.38 -5.30
C ASN A 40 -5.19 22.96 -6.29
N THR A 41 -3.93 22.53 -6.21
CA THR A 41 -2.87 22.98 -7.10
C THR A 41 -3.09 22.50 -8.53
N LEU A 42 -3.60 21.27 -8.72
CA LEU A 42 -3.90 20.72 -10.03
C LEU A 42 -5.08 21.43 -10.71
N ILE A 43 -6.12 21.77 -9.95
CA ILE A 43 -7.37 22.33 -10.49
C ILE A 43 -7.27 23.86 -10.65
N ASN A 44 -6.67 24.55 -9.68
CA ASN A 44 -6.63 26.01 -9.62
C ASN A 44 -5.24 26.61 -9.90
N GLY A 45 -4.18 25.80 -9.95
CA GLY A 45 -2.83 26.28 -10.24
C GLY A 45 -2.61 26.59 -11.72
N GLU A 46 -1.76 27.59 -12.00
CA GLU A 46 -1.46 28.05 -13.36
C GLU A 46 -0.66 27.03 -14.20
N SER A 47 -0.11 25.97 -13.58
CA SER A 47 0.89 25.08 -14.18
C SER A 47 0.38 24.17 -15.31
N LEU A 48 -0.94 23.98 -15.48
CA LEU A 48 -1.50 23.16 -16.57
C LEU A 48 -2.10 23.98 -17.71
N ARG A 49 -2.11 25.32 -17.61
CA ARG A 49 -2.67 26.19 -18.66
C ARG A 49 -1.69 26.51 -19.80
N GLN A 50 -0.40 26.24 -19.64
CA GLN A 50 0.58 26.58 -20.69
C GLN A 50 1.60 25.47 -20.93
N LYS A 51 1.76 25.19 -22.22
CA LYS A 51 2.84 24.46 -22.92
C LYS A 51 2.92 22.94 -22.78
N ALA A 52 2.50 22.30 -23.89
CA ALA A 52 3.36 21.33 -24.55
C ALA A 52 4.68 22.03 -24.93
N ASP A 53 5.78 21.62 -24.33
CA ASP A 53 7.10 21.86 -24.88
C ASP A 53 8.00 20.69 -24.51
N VAL A 54 8.80 20.31 -25.50
CA VAL A 54 9.56 19.09 -25.63
C VAL A 54 10.64 19.00 -24.54
N LEU A 55 10.64 17.93 -23.73
CA LEU A 55 11.82 17.55 -22.95
C LEU A 55 12.67 16.60 -23.80
N THR A 56 13.72 17.16 -24.39
CA THR A 56 14.86 16.43 -24.94
C THR A 56 15.53 15.63 -23.84
N VAL A 57 15.60 14.31 -24.01
CA VAL A 57 16.39 13.40 -23.17
C VAL A 57 17.86 13.59 -23.53
N PRO A 58 18.76 13.95 -22.60
CA PRO A 58 20.19 13.90 -22.88
C PRO A 58 20.65 12.44 -22.88
N GLU A 59 21.41 12.09 -23.91
CA GLU A 59 22.12 10.82 -24.05
C GLU A 59 23.14 10.64 -22.91
N PRO A 60 23.32 9.43 -22.36
CA PRO A 60 24.25 9.20 -21.25
C PRO A 60 25.71 9.37 -21.70
N GLU A 61 26.46 10.21 -20.99
CA GLU A 61 27.91 10.28 -21.11
C GLU A 61 28.56 8.92 -20.74
N PRO A 62 29.66 8.53 -21.40
CA PRO A 62 30.36 7.29 -21.06
C PRO A 62 30.93 7.37 -19.64
N ALA A 63 30.73 6.29 -18.88
CA ALA A 63 31.24 6.16 -17.52
C ALA A 63 32.78 6.32 -17.49
N PRO A 64 33.35 7.02 -16.48
CA PRO A 64 34.79 7.04 -16.30
C PRO A 64 35.28 5.63 -15.95
N GLU A 65 36.32 5.18 -16.63
CA GLU A 65 37.06 3.97 -16.27
C GLU A 65 37.57 4.13 -14.85
N VAL A 66 37.03 3.33 -13.94
CA VAL A 66 37.47 3.28 -12.54
C VAL A 66 38.75 2.45 -12.50
N ASP A 67 39.86 3.13 -12.22
CA ASP A 67 41.15 2.51 -11.94
C ASP A 67 41.01 1.53 -10.76
N LEU A 68 41.07 0.23 -11.06
CA LEU A 68 41.05 -0.87 -10.09
C LEU A 68 42.41 -0.96 -9.40
N SER A 69 42.76 0.06 -8.61
CA SER A 69 43.77 -0.07 -7.57
C SER A 69 43.15 -0.83 -6.40
N VAL A 70 43.49 -2.12 -6.31
CA VAL A 70 43.08 -3.02 -5.22
C VAL A 70 43.67 -2.51 -3.90
N GLU A 71 42.88 -1.75 -3.15
CA GLU A 71 43.17 -1.49 -1.73
C GLU A 71 42.68 -2.72 -0.95
N GLU A 72 43.63 -3.50 -0.46
CA GLU A 72 43.41 -4.76 0.24
C GLU A 72 42.52 -4.52 1.48
N ALA A 73 41.29 -5.02 1.44
CA ALA A 73 40.34 -4.91 2.55
C ALA A 73 40.91 -5.60 3.80
N PRO A 74 40.81 -4.99 4.99
CA PRO A 74 41.24 -5.64 6.22
C PRO A 74 40.45 -6.94 6.41
N GLN A 75 41.18 -8.04 6.61
CA GLN A 75 40.66 -9.38 6.84
C GLN A 75 39.56 -9.34 7.93
N PRO A 76 38.34 -9.86 7.68
CA PRO A 76 37.30 -9.87 8.69
C PRO A 76 37.71 -10.82 9.81
N GLY A 77 38.15 -10.26 10.94
CA GLY A 77 38.14 -10.96 12.21
C GLY A 77 36.74 -11.52 12.43
N SER A 78 36.64 -12.80 12.77
CA SER A 78 35.40 -13.53 12.97
C SER A 78 34.56 -12.91 14.10
N ILE A 79 33.77 -11.90 13.78
CA ILE A 79 32.66 -11.46 14.61
C ILE A 79 31.56 -12.50 14.37
N GLU A 80 31.56 -13.57 15.16
CA GLU A 80 30.44 -14.51 15.15
C GLU A 80 29.17 -13.77 15.58
N LEU A 81 28.19 -13.68 14.68
CA LEU A 81 26.89 -13.11 15.02
C LEU A 81 26.26 -13.96 16.13
N PRO A 82 25.70 -13.34 17.19
CA PRO A 82 25.14 -14.10 18.30
C PRO A 82 23.97 -14.97 17.82
N TYR A 83 24.05 -16.27 18.11
CA TYR A 83 22.95 -17.20 17.85
C TYR A 83 21.73 -16.81 18.68
N LYS A 84 20.59 -16.55 18.00
CA LYS A 84 19.30 -16.25 18.63
C LYS A 84 18.32 -17.40 18.33
N GLU A 85 18.06 -18.25 19.31
CA GLU A 85 16.99 -19.25 19.22
C GLU A 85 15.62 -18.55 19.27
N ARG A 86 14.73 -18.84 18.33
CA ARG A 86 13.36 -18.32 18.32
C ARG A 86 12.37 -19.40 17.93
N VAL A 87 11.27 -19.45 18.67
CA VAL A 87 10.09 -20.20 18.29
C VAL A 87 9.15 -19.24 17.60
N VAL A 88 8.92 -19.42 16.30
CA VAL A 88 7.91 -18.66 15.56
C VAL A 88 6.55 -19.26 15.93
N TRP A 89 5.92 -18.71 16.98
CA TRP A 89 4.61 -19.16 17.42
C TRP A 89 3.54 -18.66 16.45
N THR A 90 2.82 -19.57 15.79
CA THR A 90 1.71 -19.24 14.88
C THR A 90 0.60 -18.43 15.55
N ARG A 91 0.35 -18.64 16.84
CA ARG A 91 -0.61 -17.83 17.62
C ARG A 91 -0.17 -16.37 17.74
N TYR A 92 1.12 -16.13 18.02
CA TYR A 92 1.66 -14.78 18.08
C TYR A 92 1.52 -14.05 16.75
N LEU A 93 1.89 -14.69 15.64
CA LEU A 93 1.76 -14.11 14.30
C LEU A 93 0.30 -13.80 13.96
N HIS A 94 -0.62 -14.69 14.33
CA HIS A 94 -2.05 -14.46 14.16
C HIS A 94 -2.50 -13.17 14.87
N ASP A 95 -2.04 -12.94 16.11
CA ASP A 95 -2.44 -11.80 16.93
C ASP A 95 -1.85 -10.46 16.45
N ILE A 96 -0.65 -10.46 15.83
CA ILE A 96 -0.03 -9.26 15.25
C ILE A 96 -0.97 -8.54 14.28
N PHE A 97 -1.75 -9.28 13.49
CA PHE A 97 -2.71 -8.68 12.55
C PHE A 97 -4.04 -8.28 13.21
N GLN A 98 -4.46 -9.02 14.23
CA GLN A 98 -5.75 -8.80 14.90
C GLN A 98 -5.74 -7.57 15.82
N GLU A 99 -4.60 -7.27 16.45
CA GLU A 99 -4.52 -6.27 17.52
C GLU A 99 -3.88 -4.93 17.12
N ASN A 100 -3.10 -4.86 16.03
CA ASN A 100 -2.14 -3.76 15.82
C ASN A 100 -2.39 -2.79 14.66
N LEU A 101 -3.59 -2.69 14.08
CA LEU A 101 -3.85 -1.62 13.12
C LEU A 101 -4.13 -0.30 13.84
N ARG A 102 -3.06 0.41 14.24
CA ARG A 102 -3.14 1.82 14.67
C ARG A 102 -3.42 2.70 13.45
N ILE A 103 -4.67 2.73 12.99
CA ILE A 103 -5.12 3.76 12.05
C ILE A 103 -5.18 5.08 12.86
N PRO A 104 -4.40 6.12 12.52
CA PRO A 104 -4.56 7.43 13.13
C PRO A 104 -6.02 7.87 12.95
N ALA A 105 -6.71 8.15 14.06
CA ALA A 105 -8.08 8.63 13.99
C ALA A 105 -8.10 9.95 13.22
N SER A 106 -8.83 9.99 12.10
CA SER A 106 -9.04 11.22 11.35
C SER A 106 -9.64 12.29 12.27
N HIS A 107 -8.97 13.44 12.36
CA HIS A 107 -9.48 14.64 13.00
C HIS A 107 -10.47 15.34 12.06
N LYS A 108 -11.64 14.73 11.81
CA LYS A 108 -12.92 15.33 11.36
C LYS A 108 -13.82 14.26 10.73
N SER A 109 -14.39 13.39 11.55
CA SER A 109 -15.67 12.80 11.18
C SER A 109 -16.48 12.49 12.42
N SER A 110 -17.38 13.42 12.75
CA SER A 110 -18.51 13.16 13.63
C SER A 110 -19.33 12.01 13.03
N ASN A 111 -19.33 10.88 13.72
CA ASN A 111 -20.39 9.87 13.71
C ASN A 111 -20.86 9.41 12.32
N SER A 112 -20.04 8.63 11.64
CA SER A 112 -20.57 7.57 10.81
C SER A 112 -19.62 6.38 10.86
N THR A 113 -19.72 5.59 11.92
CA THR A 113 -19.54 4.15 11.83
C THR A 113 -20.55 3.63 10.80
N GLN A 114 -20.30 3.87 9.51
CA GLN A 114 -20.88 3.05 8.47
C GLN A 114 -20.44 1.64 8.83
N LYS A 115 -21.41 0.84 9.25
CA LYS A 115 -21.28 -0.58 9.51
C LYS A 115 -20.93 -1.23 8.17
N PHE A 116 -19.66 -1.13 7.78
CA PHE A 116 -19.13 -1.87 6.65
C PHE A 116 -19.23 -3.34 7.06
N ALA A 117 -20.17 -4.04 6.43
CA ALA A 117 -20.19 -5.49 6.49
C ALA A 117 -19.18 -5.94 5.44
N PRO A 118 -17.99 -6.43 5.83
CA PRO A 118 -17.11 -7.03 4.86
C PRO A 118 -17.87 -8.14 4.14
N PRO A 119 -17.68 -8.29 2.81
CA PRO A 119 -18.28 -9.39 2.07
C PRO A 119 -18.01 -10.70 2.82
N LYS A 120 -19.06 -11.47 3.13
CA LYS A 120 -18.88 -12.77 3.78
C LYS A 120 -18.09 -13.66 2.82
N SER A 121 -16.95 -14.17 3.26
CA SER A 121 -16.02 -15.03 2.50
C SER A 121 -16.61 -16.41 2.18
N THR A 122 -17.77 -16.42 1.52
CA THR A 122 -18.55 -17.63 1.20
C THR A 122 -18.29 -18.08 -0.25
N GLY A 123 -17.53 -17.30 -1.03
CA GLY A 123 -17.20 -17.57 -2.43
C GLY A 123 -15.68 -17.74 -2.67
N PRO A 124 -15.28 -18.26 -3.84
CA PRO A 124 -13.89 -18.37 -4.28
C PRO A 124 -13.20 -17.00 -4.31
N TRP A 125 -11.89 -16.96 -4.08
CA TRP A 125 -11.12 -15.69 -4.16
C TRP A 125 -11.20 -15.01 -5.52
N GLU A 126 -11.40 -15.76 -6.60
CA GLU A 126 -11.59 -15.21 -7.95
C GLU A 126 -12.71 -14.17 -7.99
N ASP A 127 -13.76 -14.31 -7.17
CA ASP A 127 -14.85 -13.33 -7.07
C ASP A 127 -14.45 -12.05 -6.31
N PHE A 128 -13.40 -12.11 -5.48
CA PHE A 128 -12.94 -11.00 -4.64
C PHE A 128 -11.76 -10.22 -5.24
N SER A 129 -11.04 -10.82 -6.19
CA SER A 129 -9.93 -10.19 -6.92
C SER A 129 -10.25 -8.77 -7.42
N PRO A 130 -11.36 -8.51 -8.14
CA PRO A 130 -11.66 -7.16 -8.63
C PRO A 130 -11.87 -6.14 -7.49
N VAL A 131 -12.48 -6.56 -6.37
CA VAL A 131 -12.72 -5.68 -5.21
C VAL A 131 -11.40 -5.25 -4.57
N PHE A 132 -10.43 -6.16 -4.46
CA PHE A 132 -9.12 -5.84 -3.91
C PHE A 132 -8.30 -4.94 -4.84
N VAL A 133 -8.36 -5.20 -6.15
CA VAL A 133 -7.70 -4.34 -7.16
C VAL A 133 -8.24 -2.92 -7.09
N GLU A 134 -9.56 -2.75 -7.04
CA GLU A 134 -10.20 -1.43 -6.92
C GLU A 134 -9.81 -0.73 -5.62
N GLN A 135 -9.76 -1.45 -4.49
CA GLN A 135 -9.34 -0.88 -3.21
C GLN A 135 -7.88 -0.42 -3.23
N VAL A 136 -6.97 -1.19 -3.82
CA VAL A 136 -5.56 -0.81 -3.94
C VAL A 136 -5.39 0.37 -4.89
N GLN A 137 -6.09 0.39 -6.03
CA GLN A 137 -6.08 1.53 -6.93
C GLN A 137 -6.59 2.80 -6.24
N LEU A 138 -7.66 2.68 -5.45
CA LEU A 138 -8.21 3.79 -4.68
C LEU A 138 -7.26 4.27 -3.58
N TYR A 139 -6.52 3.35 -2.93
CA TYR A 139 -5.45 3.70 -2.00
C TYR A 139 -4.34 4.50 -2.69
N VAL A 140 -3.83 3.99 -3.81
CA VAL A 140 -2.75 4.64 -4.57
C VAL A 140 -3.18 6.02 -5.08
N LEU A 141 -4.44 6.15 -5.50
CA LEU A 141 -5.03 7.42 -5.88
C LEU A 141 -5.08 8.39 -4.69
N ALA A 142 -5.59 7.93 -3.54
CA ALA A 142 -5.67 8.74 -2.33
C ALA A 142 -4.29 9.21 -1.87
N ASP A 143 -3.29 8.33 -1.90
CA ASP A 143 -1.91 8.64 -1.54
C ASP A 143 -1.28 9.65 -2.53
N LYS A 144 -1.40 9.39 -3.84
CA LYS A 144 -0.90 10.28 -4.90
C LYS A 144 -1.44 11.71 -4.78
N TYR A 145 -2.69 11.86 -4.38
CA TYR A 145 -3.33 13.16 -4.23
C TYR A 145 -3.35 13.67 -2.78
N GLY A 146 -2.76 12.96 -1.81
CA GLY A 146 -2.73 13.39 -0.40
C GLY A 146 -4.12 13.49 0.26
N ILE A 147 -5.07 12.66 -0.17
CA ILE A 147 -6.43 12.59 0.41
C ILE A 147 -6.40 11.63 1.60
N GLU A 148 -5.92 12.12 2.73
CA GLU A 148 -5.66 11.32 3.94
C GLU A 148 -6.89 10.56 4.43
N ASP A 149 -8.06 11.21 4.51
CA ASP A 149 -9.28 10.56 5.00
C ASP A 149 -9.70 9.37 4.14
N LEU A 150 -9.53 9.50 2.81
CA LEU A 150 -9.81 8.41 1.87
C LEU A 150 -8.79 7.28 2.04
N ARG A 151 -7.51 7.61 2.18
CA ARG A 151 -6.43 6.63 2.41
C ARG A 151 -6.71 5.80 3.66
N HIS A 152 -7.04 6.44 4.78
CA HIS A 152 -7.40 5.76 6.03
C HIS A 152 -8.68 4.92 5.90
N LEU A 153 -9.70 5.42 5.19
CA LEU A 153 -10.95 4.70 4.98
C LEU A 153 -10.73 3.41 4.17
N VAL A 154 -9.92 3.48 3.10
CA VAL A 154 -9.58 2.31 2.28
C VAL A 154 -8.82 1.28 3.10
N LEU A 155 -7.79 1.69 3.85
CA LEU A 155 -7.04 0.79 4.74
C LEU A 155 -7.95 0.10 5.77
N SER A 156 -8.88 0.85 6.37
CA SER A 156 -9.83 0.30 7.35
C SER A 156 -10.75 -0.76 6.73
N LYS A 157 -11.30 -0.48 5.55
CA LYS A 157 -12.17 -1.44 4.84
C LYS A 157 -11.40 -2.68 4.40
N LEU A 158 -10.17 -2.49 3.91
CA LEU A 158 -9.31 -3.57 3.49
C LEU A 158 -8.91 -4.47 4.67
N HIS A 159 -8.55 -3.88 5.81
CA HIS A 159 -8.29 -4.64 7.05
C HIS A 159 -9.49 -5.45 7.50
N GLN A 160 -10.69 -4.85 7.53
CA GLN A 160 -11.92 -5.56 7.87
C GLN A 160 -12.21 -6.73 6.92
N THR A 161 -11.93 -6.53 5.63
CA THR A 161 -12.11 -7.57 4.60
C THR A 161 -11.13 -8.72 4.81
N LEU A 162 -9.84 -8.42 4.91
CA LEU A 162 -8.77 -9.40 5.16
C LEU A 162 -8.96 -10.14 6.49
N ARG A 163 -9.45 -9.46 7.53
CA ARG A 163 -9.77 -10.07 8.84
C ARG A 163 -10.87 -11.11 8.76
N SER A 164 -11.86 -10.89 7.90
CA SER A 164 -12.94 -11.84 7.67
C SER A 164 -12.57 -12.95 6.69
N PHE A 165 -11.52 -12.73 5.88
CA PHE A 165 -11.08 -13.68 4.87
C PHE A 165 -10.23 -14.80 5.49
N LYS A 166 -10.44 -16.02 5.01
CA LYS A 166 -9.66 -17.20 5.38
C LYS A 166 -9.35 -18.00 4.12
N PRO A 167 -8.07 -18.24 3.79
CA PRO A 167 -7.72 -19.07 2.65
C PRO A 167 -8.05 -20.53 2.97
N HIS A 168 -9.09 -21.09 2.35
CA HIS A 168 -9.50 -22.49 2.55
C HIS A 168 -9.12 -23.41 1.39
N ASP A 169 -8.75 -22.85 0.24
CA ASP A 169 -8.43 -23.57 -1.00
C ASP A 169 -7.20 -22.98 -1.69
N ASP A 170 -6.62 -23.75 -2.61
CA ASP A 170 -5.42 -23.37 -3.37
C ASP A 170 -5.64 -22.09 -4.18
N ALA A 171 -6.86 -21.90 -4.71
CA ALA A 171 -7.25 -20.69 -5.44
C ALA A 171 -7.22 -19.44 -4.55
N GLY A 172 -7.71 -19.55 -3.30
CA GLY A 172 -7.63 -18.47 -2.32
C GLY A 172 -6.21 -18.13 -1.90
N VAL A 173 -5.36 -19.14 -1.75
CA VAL A 173 -3.94 -18.93 -1.44
C VAL A 173 -3.21 -18.25 -2.59
N ALA A 174 -3.37 -18.74 -3.82
CA ALA A 174 -2.79 -18.12 -5.01
C ALA A 174 -3.27 -16.67 -5.18
N GLY A 175 -4.54 -16.45 -4.92
CA GLY A 175 -5.18 -15.15 -4.92
C GLY A 175 -4.56 -14.12 -3.97
N ILE A 176 -4.27 -14.51 -2.72
CA ILE A 176 -3.58 -13.64 -1.76
C ILE A 176 -2.23 -13.21 -2.33
N PHE A 177 -1.49 -14.11 -2.97
CA PHE A 177 -0.17 -13.80 -3.51
C PHE A 177 -0.21 -12.91 -4.74
N GLU A 178 -1.20 -13.08 -5.62
CA GLU A 178 -1.48 -12.11 -6.69
C GLU A 178 -1.78 -10.72 -6.12
N PHE A 179 -2.58 -10.66 -5.06
CA PHE A 179 -2.85 -9.40 -4.36
C PHE A 179 -1.59 -8.78 -3.74
N VAL A 180 -0.71 -9.57 -3.12
CA VAL A 180 0.59 -9.12 -2.62
C VAL A 180 1.43 -8.54 -3.77
N ARG A 181 1.58 -9.28 -4.87
CA ARG A 181 2.31 -8.83 -6.07
C ARG A 181 1.75 -7.51 -6.59
N PHE A 182 0.42 -7.39 -6.66
CA PHE A 182 -0.25 -6.18 -7.10
C PHE A 182 0.06 -4.99 -6.19
N VAL A 183 -0.01 -5.16 -4.87
CA VAL A 183 0.30 -4.09 -3.90
C VAL A 183 1.73 -3.61 -4.02
N TYR A 184 2.71 -4.53 -4.07
CA TYR A 184 4.12 -4.15 -4.17
C TYR A 184 4.50 -3.55 -5.53
N SER A 185 3.76 -3.86 -6.59
CA SER A 185 3.93 -3.26 -7.92
C SER A 185 3.33 -1.85 -8.03
N ASN A 186 2.34 -1.51 -7.21
CA ASN A 186 1.60 -0.24 -7.29
C ASN A 186 1.90 0.74 -6.14
N THR A 187 2.79 0.37 -5.21
CA THR A 187 3.23 1.23 -4.10
C THR A 187 4.74 1.47 -4.20
N PRO A 188 5.25 2.66 -3.87
CA PRO A 188 6.68 2.92 -3.88
C PRO A 188 7.41 2.05 -2.84
N PRO A 189 8.69 1.71 -3.07
CA PRO A 189 9.50 1.03 -2.07
C PRO A 189 9.65 1.89 -0.81
N ASP A 190 9.76 1.23 0.34
CA ASP A 190 10.05 1.88 1.62
C ASP A 190 11.38 2.66 1.50
N TYR A 191 11.35 3.98 1.65
CA TYR A 191 12.56 4.81 1.74
C TYR A 191 12.85 5.11 3.21
N GLY A 192 13.93 4.53 3.74
CA GLY A 192 14.33 4.70 5.15
C GLY A 192 13.48 3.87 6.13
N ASN A 193 13.04 4.47 7.24
CA ASN A 193 12.27 3.79 8.29
C ASN A 193 10.74 4.03 8.20
N VAL A 194 10.26 4.51 7.04
CA VAL A 194 8.83 4.73 6.79
C VAL A 194 8.33 3.60 5.91
N CYS A 195 7.49 2.73 6.48
CA CYS A 195 6.84 1.65 5.77
C CYS A 195 5.50 2.12 5.20
N ASP A 196 5.24 1.87 3.92
CA ASP A 196 3.93 2.16 3.33
C ASP A 196 2.81 1.44 4.11
N PRO A 197 1.78 2.15 4.59
CA PRO A 197 0.71 1.56 5.39
C PRO A 197 0.00 0.37 4.73
N LEU A 198 -0.16 0.38 3.40
CA LEU A 198 -0.78 -0.72 2.67
C LEU A 198 0.15 -1.94 2.59
N ARG A 199 1.44 -1.76 2.27
CA ARG A 199 2.44 -2.84 2.36
C ARG A 199 2.47 -3.45 3.76
N SER A 200 2.49 -2.59 4.77
CA SER A 200 2.50 -2.97 6.19
C SER A 200 1.25 -3.77 6.60
N LEU A 201 0.09 -3.41 6.06
CA LEU A 201 -1.16 -4.15 6.28
C LEU A 201 -1.10 -5.55 5.66
N VAL A 202 -0.68 -5.62 4.40
CA VAL A 202 -0.65 -6.89 3.64
C VAL A 202 0.37 -7.85 4.20
N VAL A 203 1.58 -7.39 4.53
CA VAL A 203 2.62 -8.26 5.08
C VAL A 203 2.26 -8.81 6.46
N ARG A 204 1.60 -8.01 7.30
CA ARG A 204 1.07 -8.48 8.59
C ARG A 204 -0.03 -9.53 8.40
N TYR A 205 -0.89 -9.34 7.41
CA TYR A 205 -1.91 -10.35 7.09
C TYR A 205 -1.27 -11.68 6.68
N VAL A 206 -0.32 -11.66 5.74
CA VAL A 206 0.40 -12.86 5.28
C VAL A 206 1.11 -13.55 6.45
N ALA A 207 1.80 -12.80 7.31
CA ALA A 207 2.42 -13.35 8.52
C ALA A 207 1.39 -14.00 9.44
N SER A 208 0.21 -13.38 9.62
CA SER A 208 -0.85 -13.91 10.49
C SER A 208 -1.47 -15.22 10.04
N VAL A 209 -1.46 -15.49 8.73
CA VAL A 209 -1.95 -16.74 8.14
C VAL A 209 -0.81 -17.71 7.80
N LEU A 210 0.43 -17.43 8.22
CA LEU A 210 1.61 -18.25 7.89
C LEU A 210 1.43 -19.73 8.26
N GLY A 211 0.73 -20.03 9.35
CA GLY A 211 0.42 -21.40 9.73
C GLY A 211 -0.49 -22.18 8.76
N GLN A 212 -1.17 -21.47 7.84
CA GLN A 212 -2.03 -22.07 6.81
C GLN A 212 -1.33 -22.12 5.44
N ILE A 213 -0.53 -21.11 5.12
CA ILE A 213 0.07 -20.95 3.78
C ILE A 213 1.55 -21.35 3.70
N GLY A 214 2.22 -21.57 4.83
CA GLY A 214 3.67 -21.72 4.90
C GLY A 214 4.23 -22.94 4.15
N GLU A 215 3.47 -24.02 4.05
CA GLU A 215 3.85 -25.24 3.31
C GLU A 215 3.36 -25.22 1.85
N HIS A 216 2.60 -24.21 1.45
CA HIS A 216 1.98 -24.15 0.13
C HIS A 216 3.00 -23.77 -0.96
N LYS A 217 2.97 -24.46 -2.10
CA LYS A 217 3.91 -24.24 -3.22
C LYS A 217 3.94 -22.78 -3.70
N ALA A 218 2.77 -22.16 -3.81
CA ALA A 218 2.66 -20.77 -4.24
C ALA A 218 3.32 -19.77 -3.28
N PHE A 219 3.45 -20.11 -1.98
CA PHE A 219 4.19 -19.28 -1.04
C PHE A 219 5.69 -19.37 -1.30
N LYS A 220 6.20 -20.57 -1.57
CA LYS A 220 7.61 -20.78 -1.94
C LYS A 220 7.97 -20.04 -3.22
N GLU A 221 7.12 -20.10 -4.23
CA GLU A 221 7.29 -19.35 -5.49
C GLU A 221 7.36 -17.84 -5.24
N LEU A 222 6.48 -17.29 -4.40
CA LEU A 222 6.51 -15.87 -4.02
C LEU A 222 7.80 -15.49 -3.29
N LEU A 223 8.36 -16.37 -2.46
CA LEU A 223 9.65 -16.14 -1.80
C LEU A 223 10.83 -16.21 -2.78
N GLU A 224 10.76 -17.09 -3.79
CA GLU A 224 11.77 -17.23 -4.84
C GLU A 224 11.83 -16.01 -5.78
N GLU A 225 10.72 -15.28 -5.93
CA GLU A 225 10.69 -13.99 -6.66
C GLU A 225 11.54 -12.90 -5.98
N GLY A 226 11.77 -13.00 -4.66
CA GLY A 226 12.55 -12.03 -3.91
C GLY A 226 11.87 -10.66 -3.78
N GLY A 227 12.68 -9.59 -3.70
CA GLY A 227 12.21 -8.22 -3.64
C GLY A 227 11.81 -7.72 -2.24
N ALA A 228 11.22 -6.52 -2.20
CA ALA A 228 10.90 -5.82 -0.94
C ALA A 228 9.93 -6.60 -0.04
N PHE A 229 9.02 -7.38 -0.64
CA PHE A 229 8.09 -8.22 0.11
C PHE A 229 8.81 -9.19 1.05
N VAL A 230 9.87 -9.86 0.58
CA VAL A 230 10.58 -10.86 1.40
C VAL A 230 11.28 -10.18 2.58
N ALA A 231 11.86 -9.00 2.37
CA ALA A 231 12.48 -8.21 3.43
C ALA A 231 11.44 -7.77 4.48
N ASP A 232 10.30 -7.27 4.02
CA ASP A 232 9.20 -6.83 4.89
C ASP A 232 8.60 -7.99 5.68
N PHE A 233 8.46 -9.14 5.02
CA PHE A 233 7.94 -10.36 5.63
C PHE A 233 8.83 -10.83 6.76
N TRP A 234 10.14 -11.01 6.51
CA TRP A 234 11.05 -11.43 7.57
C TRP A 234 11.21 -10.37 8.65
N ARG A 235 11.11 -9.08 8.33
CA ARG A 235 11.08 -8.00 9.33
C ARG A 235 9.92 -8.18 10.32
N ILE A 236 8.72 -8.57 9.86
CA ILE A 236 7.59 -8.85 10.75
C ILE A 236 7.82 -10.15 11.52
N VAL A 237 8.20 -11.24 10.85
CA VAL A 237 8.36 -12.55 11.51
C VAL A 237 9.48 -12.54 12.55
N TRP A 238 10.57 -11.79 12.32
CA TRP A 238 11.70 -11.64 13.26
C TRP A 238 11.57 -10.43 14.19
N SER A 239 10.51 -9.62 14.09
CA SER A 239 10.34 -8.45 14.95
C SER A 239 10.35 -8.85 16.43
N GLU A 240 11.15 -8.13 17.23
CA GLU A 240 11.13 -8.25 18.69
C GLU A 240 9.87 -7.55 19.21
N ASN A 241 8.88 -8.32 19.65
CA ASN A 241 8.01 -7.80 20.69
C ASN A 241 8.77 -7.97 22.00
N ASP A 242 9.29 -6.86 22.53
CA ASP A 242 9.47 -6.68 23.97
C ASP A 242 8.11 -7.00 24.60
N THR A 243 7.93 -8.27 24.97
CA THR A 243 6.86 -8.68 25.86
C THR A 243 7.38 -8.37 27.24
N PRO A 244 6.89 -7.31 27.92
CA PRO A 244 7.22 -7.15 29.32
C PRO A 244 6.72 -8.39 30.04
N ARG A 245 7.66 -9.08 30.70
CA ARG A 245 7.40 -10.21 31.60
C ARG A 245 6.35 -9.88 32.66
#